data_AF-A0A705VB62-F1
#
_entry.id   AF-A0A705VB62-F1
#
_cell.length_a   1.000
_cell.length_b   1.000
_cell.length_c   1.000
_cell.angle_alpha   90.00
_cell.angle_beta   90.00
_cell.angle_gamma   90.00
#
_symmetry.space_group_name_H-M   'P 1'
#
loop_
_entity.id
_entity.type
_entity.pdbx_description
1 polymer ?
#
loop_
_entity_poly.entity_id
_entity_poly.type
_entity_poly.pdbx_seq_one_letter_code
_entity_poly.pdbx_strand_id
1 'polypeptide(L)'
;MTQLKLDTLSDRIKAHKTALVHIVKPPVCTERAQHYTEMYQQHLDKPIPVRRALALAHHLAERTIWIKHDELIVGNQASEVRAAPIFPEYTVSWIEKEIDDLADRPGAGFSVSEENKRILHDVCPWWRGQTVQDRCYGMFTDEQKGLLATGIIKAEGNMTSGDAHLAVNFPLLLEKGLYGLRDKVAERRSRINLTVLEDLHGEQFLKAIDIVLDAVSQHITRFAALARQMAGEESRESRRKELLTIAENCEVIAHQPPQTFWQALQLCYFIQLILQIESNGHSVSFGRMDQYLYPYYRRDVELNQTLDREHAIELLHSCWLKLLEVNKIRSGSHSKASAGSPLYQNVTIGGQKLINGQPMDAVNPLSYAILESCGRLRSTQPNLSVRYHAGMSNDFLDACVQVIRCGFGMPAFNNDEIVIPEFIKLGIEPQDAYDYAAIGCIETAVGGKWGYRCTGMSFINFARVMLAALEGG
;
A
#
# COMPACT_ATOMS: atom_id res chain seq x y z
N MET A 1 -20.37 28.89 -3.10
CA MET A 1 -19.19 28.02 -3.12
C MET A 1 -19.25 27.11 -1.91
N THR A 2 -18.70 25.90 -1.99
CA THR A 2 -18.63 24.91 -0.93
C THR A 2 -17.59 25.33 0.11
N GLN A 3 -18.00 25.43 1.37
CA GLN A 3 -17.10 25.72 2.49
C GLN A 3 -16.86 24.45 3.30
N LEU A 4 -15.61 24.00 3.37
CA LEU A 4 -15.24 22.80 4.12
C LEU A 4 -15.04 23.11 5.61
N LYS A 5 -15.37 22.17 6.49
CA LYS A 5 -15.08 22.25 7.93
C LYS A 5 -13.75 21.57 8.22
N LEU A 6 -12.66 22.31 8.27
CA LEU A 6 -11.29 21.76 8.28
C LEU A 6 -10.65 21.63 9.67
N ASP A 7 -11.38 21.94 10.74
CA ASP A 7 -10.86 21.97 12.12
C ASP A 7 -11.56 20.96 13.05
N THR A 8 -12.41 20.09 12.51
CA THR A 8 -13.17 19.11 13.30
C THR A 8 -12.57 17.70 13.15
N LEU A 9 -12.28 17.07 14.30
CA LEU A 9 -11.93 15.65 14.41
C LEU A 9 -12.70 15.06 15.60
N SER A 10 -13.15 13.80 15.48
CA SER A 10 -13.67 13.07 16.64
C SER A 10 -12.55 12.80 17.65
N ASP A 11 -12.91 12.61 18.92
CA ASP A 11 -11.90 12.40 19.98
C ASP A 11 -11.13 11.09 19.78
N ARG A 12 -11.77 10.06 19.21
CA ARG A 12 -11.15 8.82 18.74
C ARG A 12 -9.99 9.12 17.78
N ILE A 13 -10.25 9.89 16.71
CA ILE A 13 -9.26 10.20 15.69
C ILE A 13 -8.14 11.10 16.24
N LYS A 14 -8.45 12.05 17.13
CA LYS A 14 -7.42 12.86 17.81
C LYS A 14 -6.49 11.99 18.65
N ALA A 15 -7.04 11.08 19.45
CA ALA A 15 -6.27 10.19 20.32
C ALA A 15 -5.39 9.25 19.49
N HIS A 16 -5.95 8.63 18.45
CA HIS A 16 -5.23 7.72 17.55
C HIS A 16 -4.13 8.46 16.80
N LYS A 17 -4.41 9.62 16.19
CA LYS A 17 -3.36 10.44 15.54
C LYS A 17 -2.23 10.78 16.51
N THR A 18 -2.58 11.22 17.73
CA THR A 18 -1.62 11.57 18.77
C THR A 18 -0.73 10.40 19.13
N ALA A 19 -1.30 9.20 19.30
CA ALA A 19 -0.55 7.98 19.59
C ALA A 19 0.48 7.66 18.50
N LEU A 20 0.16 7.89 17.22
CA LEU A 20 1.07 7.60 16.11
C LEU A 20 2.19 8.64 15.96
N VAL A 21 1.87 9.93 16.02
CA VAL A 21 2.86 10.99 15.76
C VAL A 21 3.89 11.16 16.89
N HIS A 22 3.60 10.65 18.09
CA HIS A 22 4.54 10.65 19.22
C HIS A 22 5.50 9.45 19.22
N ILE A 23 5.38 8.51 18.27
CA ILE A 23 6.35 7.43 18.10
C ILE A 23 7.59 7.98 17.38
N VAL A 24 8.55 8.48 18.18
CA VAL A 24 9.78 9.12 17.67
C VAL A 24 10.80 8.11 17.15
N LYS A 25 10.94 6.95 17.81
CA LYS A 25 11.80 5.84 17.39
C LYS A 25 10.94 4.59 17.19
N PRO A 26 10.41 4.35 15.97
CA PRO A 26 9.56 3.19 15.71
C PRO A 26 10.32 1.87 15.92
N PRO A 27 9.64 0.80 16.37
CA PRO A 27 10.25 -0.51 16.54
C PRO A 27 10.48 -1.25 15.22
N VAL A 28 11.23 -2.34 15.28
CA VAL A 28 11.39 -3.33 14.20
C VAL A 28 10.62 -4.60 14.56
N CYS A 29 10.00 -5.24 13.57
CA CYS A 29 9.32 -6.53 13.72
C CYS A 29 10.05 -7.62 12.93
N THR A 30 10.32 -8.75 13.58
CA THR A 30 11.05 -9.89 13.02
C THR A 30 10.17 -11.09 12.67
N GLU A 31 8.89 -11.12 13.09
CA GLU A 31 7.96 -12.25 12.83
C GLU A 31 7.91 -12.63 11.34
N ARG A 32 7.82 -11.63 10.46
CA ARG A 32 7.81 -11.88 9.01
C ARG A 32 9.10 -12.55 8.55
N ALA A 33 10.26 -12.06 8.98
CA ALA A 33 11.55 -12.61 8.60
C ALA A 33 11.69 -14.06 9.08
N GLN A 34 11.22 -14.37 10.30
CA GLN A 34 11.21 -15.73 10.84
C GLN A 34 10.28 -16.65 10.01
N HIS A 35 9.00 -16.30 9.90
CA HIS A 35 8.00 -17.13 9.21
C HIS A 35 8.35 -17.36 7.73
N TYR A 36 8.89 -16.33 7.05
CA TYR A 36 9.35 -16.50 5.67
C TYR A 36 10.57 -17.42 5.58
N THR A 37 11.54 -17.28 6.49
CA THR A 37 12.73 -18.14 6.51
C THR A 37 12.37 -19.60 6.77
N GLU A 38 11.49 -19.85 7.74
CA GLU A 38 10.97 -21.19 8.07
C GLU A 38 10.35 -21.85 6.83
N MET A 39 9.40 -21.17 6.17
CA MET A 39 8.74 -21.74 5.00
C MET A 39 9.68 -21.88 3.81
N TYR A 40 10.64 -20.96 3.64
CA TYR A 40 11.63 -21.09 2.60
C TYR A 40 12.54 -22.30 2.80
N GLN A 41 12.95 -22.59 4.04
CA GLN A 41 13.75 -23.77 4.39
C GLN A 41 12.97 -25.08 4.22
N GLN A 42 11.71 -25.12 4.65
CA GLN A 42 10.86 -26.32 4.59
C GLN A 42 10.36 -26.65 3.18
N HIS A 43 10.34 -25.67 2.28
CA HIS A 43 9.77 -25.81 0.93
C HIS A 43 10.76 -25.48 -0.19
N LEU A 44 12.04 -25.82 0.02
CA LEU A 44 13.09 -25.73 -1.01
C LEU A 44 12.79 -26.55 -2.27
N ASP A 45 11.94 -27.57 -2.15
CA ASP A 45 11.48 -28.43 -3.25
C ASP A 45 10.41 -27.79 -4.14
N LYS A 46 9.73 -26.73 -3.65
CA LYS A 46 8.67 -26.04 -4.40
C LYS A 46 9.23 -24.98 -5.35
N PRO A 47 8.57 -24.72 -6.50
CA PRO A 47 8.84 -23.55 -7.33
C PRO A 47 8.72 -22.25 -6.52
N ILE A 48 9.56 -21.25 -6.83
CA ILE A 48 9.64 -19.99 -6.08
C ILE A 48 8.27 -19.31 -5.88
N PRO A 49 7.37 -19.20 -6.88
CA PRO A 49 6.07 -18.59 -6.67
C PRO A 49 5.23 -19.30 -5.59
N VAL A 50 5.21 -20.64 -5.62
CA VAL A 50 4.49 -21.45 -4.63
C VAL A 50 5.13 -21.33 -3.26
N ARG A 51 6.47 -21.34 -3.18
CA ARG A 51 7.20 -21.15 -1.91
C ARG A 51 6.87 -19.81 -1.26
N ARG A 52 6.78 -18.73 -2.05
CA ARG A 52 6.38 -17.39 -1.55
C ARG A 52 4.93 -17.36 -1.10
N ALA A 53 4.02 -18.02 -1.82
CA ALA A 53 2.61 -18.13 -1.41
C ALA A 53 2.46 -18.86 -0.07
N LEU A 54 3.19 -19.97 0.12
CA LEU A 54 3.22 -20.69 1.39
C LEU A 54 3.82 -19.85 2.53
N ALA A 55 4.90 -19.12 2.26
CA ALA A 55 5.51 -18.20 3.22
C ALA A 55 4.54 -17.10 3.69
N LEU A 56 3.81 -16.47 2.75
CA LEU A 56 2.79 -15.49 3.09
C LEU A 56 1.63 -16.13 3.86
N ALA A 57 1.14 -17.29 3.42
CA ALA A 57 0.03 -17.98 4.08
C ALA A 57 0.37 -18.36 5.54
N HIS A 58 1.55 -18.95 5.76
CA HIS A 58 2.07 -19.23 7.10
C HIS A 58 2.20 -17.95 7.93
N HIS A 59 2.79 -16.90 7.36
CA HIS A 59 2.94 -15.65 8.07
C HIS A 59 1.58 -15.02 8.46
N LEU A 60 0.59 -15.00 7.57
CA LEU A 60 -0.75 -14.47 7.87
C LEU A 60 -1.52 -15.34 8.87
N ALA A 61 -1.24 -16.64 8.94
CA ALA A 61 -1.81 -17.56 9.92
C ALA A 61 -1.21 -17.40 11.32
N GLU A 62 0.10 -17.17 11.41
CA GLU A 62 0.82 -17.20 12.70
C GLU A 62 1.11 -15.82 13.29
N ARG A 63 1.28 -14.77 12.45
CA ARG A 63 1.69 -13.45 12.93
C ARG A 63 0.75 -12.89 13.98
N THR A 64 1.30 -12.02 14.83
CA THR A 64 0.55 -11.26 15.80
C THR A 64 -0.45 -10.34 15.10
N ILE A 65 -1.71 -10.43 15.50
CA ILE A 65 -2.77 -9.50 15.11
C ILE A 65 -3.36 -8.82 16.35
N TRP A 66 -3.80 -7.58 16.19
CA TRP A 66 -4.43 -6.81 17.26
C TRP A 66 -5.39 -5.76 16.68
N ILE A 67 -6.31 -5.29 17.51
CA ILE A 67 -7.15 -4.12 17.25
C ILE A 67 -6.85 -3.09 18.34
N LYS A 68 -6.47 -1.87 17.97
CA LYS A 68 -6.07 -0.80 18.91
C LYS A 68 -6.77 0.52 18.63
N HIS A 69 -6.60 1.48 19.54
CA HIS A 69 -7.02 2.87 19.38
C HIS A 69 -8.51 3.10 19.08
N ASP A 70 -9.36 2.17 19.51
CA ASP A 70 -10.78 2.13 19.16
C ASP A 70 -11.02 2.28 17.64
N GLU A 71 -10.10 1.77 16.81
CA GLU A 71 -10.17 1.91 15.35
C GLU A 71 -11.43 1.29 14.74
N LEU A 72 -11.95 1.92 13.68
CA LEU A 72 -13.09 1.42 12.90
C LEU A 72 -12.66 0.61 11.67
N ILE A 73 -11.44 0.85 11.18
CA ILE A 73 -10.82 0.08 10.11
C ILE A 73 -9.68 -0.73 10.75
N VAL A 74 -9.77 -2.05 10.67
CA VAL A 74 -8.86 -2.97 11.36
C VAL A 74 -7.82 -3.59 10.44
N GLY A 75 -6.72 -4.06 11.04
CA GLY A 75 -5.59 -4.68 10.35
C GLY A 75 -4.28 -4.01 10.76
N ASN A 76 -3.38 -4.74 11.40
CA ASN A 76 -2.04 -4.25 11.75
C ASN A 76 -0.98 -4.88 10.83
N GLN A 77 0.06 -4.13 10.44
CA GLN A 77 1.14 -4.64 9.57
C GLN A 77 2.08 -5.60 10.32
N ALA A 78 2.30 -5.34 11.61
CA ALA A 78 3.34 -5.96 12.41
C ALA A 78 2.90 -6.11 13.88
N SER A 79 3.72 -6.78 14.69
CA SER A 79 3.43 -7.08 16.10
C SER A 79 3.25 -5.83 16.97
N GLU A 80 3.96 -4.74 16.67
CA GLU A 80 3.87 -3.46 17.40
C GLU A 80 3.38 -2.31 16.51
N VAL A 81 2.86 -1.25 17.14
CA VAL A 81 2.37 -0.06 16.44
C VAL A 81 3.54 0.63 15.72
N ARG A 82 3.36 0.96 14.43
CA ARG A 82 4.38 1.58 13.57
C ARG A 82 5.67 0.75 13.41
N ALA A 83 5.67 -0.53 13.79
CA ALA A 83 6.84 -1.37 13.64
C ALA A 83 7.15 -1.62 12.16
N ALA A 84 8.42 -1.52 11.76
CA ALA A 84 8.85 -1.89 10.42
C ALA A 84 9.19 -3.39 10.36
N PRO A 85 8.50 -4.21 9.54
CA PRO A 85 8.89 -5.60 9.35
C PRO A 85 10.21 -5.73 8.58
N ILE A 86 10.90 -6.86 8.77
CA ILE A 86 12.11 -7.21 8.01
C ILE A 86 11.80 -8.14 6.83
N PHE A 87 12.46 -7.87 5.69
CA PHE A 87 12.25 -8.55 4.41
C PHE A 87 13.57 -9.10 3.86
N PRO A 88 14.05 -10.23 4.40
CA PRO A 88 15.41 -10.69 4.17
C PRO A 88 15.64 -11.21 2.73
N GLU A 89 14.57 -11.53 1.99
CA GLU A 89 14.69 -12.02 0.61
C GLU A 89 15.25 -10.99 -0.38
N TYR A 90 15.16 -9.70 -0.06
CA TYR A 90 15.68 -8.63 -0.93
C TYR A 90 17.15 -8.35 -0.62
N THR A 91 17.48 -8.23 0.66
CA THR A 91 18.86 -8.01 1.13
C THR A 91 18.97 -8.26 2.63
N VAL A 92 20.14 -8.74 3.06
CA VAL A 92 20.58 -8.73 4.46
C VAL A 92 21.84 -7.88 4.67
N SER A 93 22.45 -7.37 3.59
CA SER A 93 23.77 -6.72 3.62
C SER A 93 23.83 -5.49 4.53
N TRP A 94 22.84 -4.59 4.42
CA TRP A 94 22.78 -3.40 5.27
C TRP A 94 22.28 -3.73 6.68
N ILE A 95 21.46 -4.78 6.82
CA ILE A 95 20.93 -5.21 8.13
C ILE A 95 22.11 -5.64 8.99
N GLU A 96 22.93 -6.57 8.51
CA GLU A 96 24.10 -7.07 9.25
C GLU A 96 25.12 -5.97 9.58
N LYS A 97 25.20 -4.91 8.77
CA LYS A 97 26.14 -3.79 8.99
C LYS A 97 25.62 -2.76 9.99
N GLU A 98 24.31 -2.55 10.04
CA GLU A 98 23.71 -1.42 10.76
C GLU A 98 22.89 -1.85 11.98
N ILE A 99 22.65 -3.15 12.21
CA ILE A 99 21.68 -3.65 13.21
C ILE A 99 21.90 -3.10 14.63
N ASP A 100 23.15 -2.91 15.03
CA ASP A 100 23.51 -2.35 16.33
C ASP A 100 23.45 -0.82 16.40
N ASP A 101 23.47 -0.15 15.25
CA ASP A 101 23.57 1.30 15.11
C ASP A 101 22.26 1.95 14.61
N LEU A 102 21.16 1.20 14.51
CA LEU A 102 19.89 1.71 13.96
C LEU A 102 19.24 2.80 14.79
N ALA A 103 19.49 2.85 16.11
CA ALA A 103 18.78 3.74 17.03
C ALA A 103 19.14 5.22 16.88
N ASP A 104 20.35 5.52 16.40
CA ASP A 104 20.91 6.88 16.41
C ASP A 104 21.03 7.48 15.01
N ARG A 105 20.43 6.85 14.00
CA ARG A 105 20.42 7.36 12.62
C ARG A 105 19.62 8.67 12.52
N PRO A 106 20.23 9.78 12.07
CA PRO A 106 19.53 11.06 11.97
C PRO A 106 18.31 10.97 11.04
N GLY A 107 17.12 11.24 11.58
CA GLY A 107 15.86 11.23 10.82
C GLY A 107 15.36 9.86 10.35
N ALA A 108 16.02 8.76 10.76
CA ALA A 108 15.68 7.39 10.36
C ALA A 108 15.99 6.36 11.47
N GLY A 109 15.93 6.80 12.73
CA GLY A 109 16.21 5.97 13.90
C GLY A 109 15.10 4.95 14.18
N PHE A 110 15.47 3.69 14.42
CA PHE A 110 14.56 2.62 14.82
C PHE A 110 15.01 1.98 16.13
N SER A 111 14.07 1.61 16.99
CA SER A 111 14.39 0.79 18.17
C SER A 111 14.43 -0.68 17.79
N VAL A 112 15.50 -1.36 18.20
CA VAL A 112 15.68 -2.80 18.00
C VAL A 112 15.96 -3.40 19.36
N SER A 113 15.07 -4.27 19.83
CA SER A 113 15.29 -5.03 21.07
C SER A 113 16.43 -6.03 20.89
N GLU A 114 17.12 -6.39 21.97
CA GLU A 114 18.18 -7.40 21.95
C GLU A 114 17.65 -8.76 21.43
N GLU A 115 16.38 -9.08 21.70
CA GLU A 115 15.73 -10.25 21.13
C GLU A 115 15.61 -10.18 19.61
N ASN A 116 15.20 -9.02 19.06
CA ASN A 116 15.13 -8.84 17.61
C ASN A 116 16.52 -8.89 16.96
N LYS A 117 17.56 -8.38 17.62
CA LYS A 117 18.95 -8.52 17.14
C LYS A 117 19.35 -9.99 17.08
N ARG A 118 19.11 -10.75 18.15
CA ARG A 118 19.40 -12.19 18.22
C ARG A 118 18.71 -12.95 17.08
N ILE A 119 17.41 -12.72 16.89
CA ILE A 119 16.64 -13.33 15.81
C ILE A 119 17.25 -13.00 14.43
N LEU A 120 17.64 -11.75 14.19
CA LEU A 120 18.23 -11.36 12.91
C LEU A 120 19.64 -11.94 12.71
N HIS A 121 20.43 -12.10 13.77
CA HIS A 121 21.70 -12.83 13.68
C HIS A 121 21.52 -14.31 13.31
N ASP A 122 20.40 -14.93 13.71
CA ASP A 122 20.08 -16.31 13.33
C ASP A 122 19.52 -16.40 11.89
N VAL A 123 18.67 -15.45 11.48
CA VAL A 123 17.98 -15.46 10.18
C VAL A 123 18.89 -15.01 9.03
N CYS A 124 19.61 -13.90 9.18
CA CYS A 124 20.35 -13.28 8.08
C CYS A 124 21.40 -14.18 7.41
N PRO A 125 22.19 -14.99 8.14
CA PRO A 125 23.20 -15.86 7.53
C PRO A 125 22.65 -16.83 6.48
N TRP A 126 21.44 -17.36 6.69
CA TRP A 126 20.82 -18.30 5.76
C TRP A 126 20.50 -17.65 4.40
N TRP A 127 20.19 -16.36 4.38
CA TRP A 127 19.81 -15.64 3.16
C TRP A 127 20.99 -15.20 2.29
N ARG A 128 22.23 -15.22 2.82
CA ARG A 128 23.43 -14.80 2.07
C ARG A 128 23.56 -15.58 0.76
N GLY A 129 23.78 -14.86 -0.34
CA GLY A 129 23.89 -15.42 -1.70
C GLY A 129 22.53 -15.79 -2.35
N GLN A 130 21.44 -15.74 -1.58
CA GLN A 130 20.08 -16.01 -2.08
C GLN A 130 19.27 -14.74 -2.29
N THR A 131 19.70 -13.62 -1.72
CA THR A 131 18.98 -12.34 -1.80
C THR A 131 18.99 -11.75 -3.21
N VAL A 132 18.03 -10.88 -3.51
CA VAL A 132 17.99 -10.11 -4.76
C VAL A 132 19.30 -9.33 -4.94
N GLN A 133 19.74 -8.60 -3.91
CA GLN A 133 20.97 -7.81 -3.99
C GLN A 133 22.20 -8.68 -4.28
N ASP A 134 22.39 -9.80 -3.57
CA ASP A 134 23.57 -10.65 -3.79
C ASP A 134 23.60 -11.22 -5.21
N ARG A 135 22.44 -11.64 -5.72
CA ARG A 135 22.32 -12.17 -7.09
C ARG A 135 22.52 -11.11 -8.17
N CYS A 136 22.09 -9.86 -7.94
CA CYS A 136 22.44 -8.75 -8.81
C CYS A 136 23.96 -8.55 -8.88
N TYR A 137 24.66 -8.53 -7.74
CA TYR A 137 26.13 -8.38 -7.71
C TYR A 137 26.89 -9.59 -8.25
N GLY A 138 26.27 -10.77 -8.24
CA GLY A 138 26.78 -11.97 -8.93
C GLY A 138 26.73 -11.88 -10.46
N MET A 139 25.90 -10.99 -11.02
CA MET A 139 25.73 -10.81 -12.47
C MET A 139 26.32 -9.51 -13.01
N PHE A 140 26.49 -8.46 -12.19
CA PHE A 140 27.06 -7.21 -12.66
C PHE A 140 28.49 -7.35 -13.15
N THR A 141 28.80 -6.67 -14.26
CA THR A 141 30.18 -6.47 -14.72
C THR A 141 30.97 -5.63 -13.71
N ASP A 142 32.29 -5.69 -13.78
CA ASP A 142 33.14 -4.88 -12.88
C ASP A 142 32.94 -3.38 -13.09
N GLU A 143 32.69 -2.96 -14.35
CA GLU A 143 32.32 -1.58 -14.67
C GLU A 143 31.01 -1.16 -13.97
N GLN A 144 29.97 -1.99 -14.04
CA GLN A 144 28.69 -1.70 -13.38
C GLN A 144 28.83 -1.61 -11.86
N LYS A 145 29.64 -2.48 -11.25
CA LYS A 145 29.99 -2.40 -9.83
C LYS A 145 30.71 -1.10 -9.51
N GLY A 146 31.68 -0.69 -10.34
CA GLY A 146 32.38 0.59 -10.23
C GLY A 146 31.42 1.78 -10.29
N LEU A 147 30.52 1.82 -11.28
CA LEU A 147 29.52 2.88 -11.44
C LEU A 147 28.62 3.02 -10.20
N LEU A 148 28.11 1.90 -9.68
CA LEU A 148 27.26 1.88 -8.48
C LEU A 148 28.04 2.32 -7.23
N ALA A 149 29.29 1.88 -7.09
CA ALA A 149 30.15 2.24 -5.96
C ALA A 149 30.46 3.75 -5.92
N THR A 150 30.65 4.39 -7.09
CA THR A 150 30.84 5.85 -7.13
C THR A 150 29.57 6.62 -6.81
N GLY A 151 28.39 6.05 -7.07
CA GLY A 151 27.10 6.70 -6.93
C GLY A 151 26.74 7.70 -8.05
N ILE A 152 27.44 7.67 -9.19
CA ILE A 152 27.04 8.44 -10.39
C ILE A 152 25.72 7.91 -10.98
N ILE A 153 25.53 6.59 -10.88
CA ILE A 153 24.26 5.88 -11.11
C ILE A 153 23.91 5.15 -9.81
N LYS A 154 22.64 5.22 -9.37
CA LYS A 154 22.15 4.50 -8.19
C LYS A 154 20.88 3.71 -8.50
N ALA A 155 20.82 2.46 -8.05
CA ALA A 155 19.64 1.58 -8.11
C ALA A 155 19.40 0.86 -6.77
N GLU A 156 19.83 1.47 -5.66
CA GLU A 156 19.83 0.87 -4.32
C GLU A 156 18.42 0.45 -3.88
N GLY A 157 17.40 1.27 -4.16
CA GLY A 157 16.01 0.96 -3.80
C GLY A 157 15.45 -0.28 -4.52
N ASN A 158 15.91 -0.58 -5.73
CA ASN A 158 15.44 -1.71 -6.54
C ASN A 158 16.06 -3.04 -6.07
N MET A 159 17.30 -3.00 -5.58
CA MET A 159 18.00 -4.20 -5.10
C MET A 159 17.65 -4.54 -3.65
N THR A 160 17.13 -3.58 -2.88
CA THR A 160 16.91 -3.72 -1.42
C THR A 160 15.43 -3.79 -1.02
N SER A 161 14.51 -3.65 -1.97
CA SER A 161 13.08 -3.85 -1.73
C SER A 161 12.35 -4.43 -2.94
N GLY A 162 11.14 -4.91 -2.72
CA GLY A 162 10.20 -5.17 -3.81
C GLY A 162 9.87 -3.89 -4.58
N ASP A 163 9.27 -4.06 -5.76
CA ASP A 163 8.99 -2.94 -6.65
C ASP A 163 7.82 -2.09 -6.18
N ALA A 164 6.61 -2.66 -6.14
CA ALA A 164 5.36 -1.91 -5.96
C ALA A 164 5.26 -0.76 -6.97
N HIS A 165 5.07 0.50 -6.54
CA HIS A 165 4.87 1.63 -7.47
C HIS A 165 3.76 1.32 -8.48
N LEU A 166 2.58 0.94 -7.96
CA LEU A 166 1.37 0.68 -8.73
C LEU A 166 0.11 0.87 -7.89
N ALA A 167 -1.05 0.84 -8.56
CA ALA A 167 -2.34 0.60 -7.92
C ALA A 167 -2.90 -0.73 -8.45
N VAL A 168 -3.34 -1.60 -7.55
CA VAL A 168 -4.00 -2.87 -7.93
C VAL A 168 -5.42 -2.61 -8.43
N ASN A 169 -6.05 -3.63 -9.01
CA ASN A 169 -7.42 -3.52 -9.54
C ASN A 169 -8.47 -3.62 -8.43
N PHE A 170 -8.61 -2.55 -7.64
CA PHE A 170 -9.65 -2.43 -6.61
C PHE A 170 -11.08 -2.58 -7.18
N PRO A 171 -11.44 -2.05 -8.37
CA PRO A 171 -12.75 -2.30 -8.96
C PRO A 171 -13.05 -3.80 -9.13
N LEU A 172 -12.11 -4.59 -9.65
CA LEU A 172 -12.27 -6.04 -9.81
C LEU A 172 -12.42 -6.75 -8.45
N LEU A 173 -11.62 -6.35 -7.45
CA LEU A 173 -11.74 -6.87 -6.08
C LEU A 173 -13.12 -6.61 -5.50
N LEU A 174 -13.63 -5.39 -5.63
CA LEU A 174 -14.94 -4.99 -5.08
C LEU A 174 -16.10 -5.64 -5.85
N GLU A 175 -15.95 -5.87 -7.15
CA GLU A 175 -16.97 -6.55 -7.96
C GLU A 175 -17.04 -8.05 -7.65
N LYS A 176 -15.90 -8.73 -7.55
CA LYS A 176 -15.83 -10.20 -7.43
C LYS A 176 -15.78 -10.71 -6.00
N GLY A 177 -15.28 -9.91 -5.05
CA GLY A 177 -14.87 -10.41 -3.74
C GLY A 177 -13.75 -11.45 -3.84
N LEU A 178 -13.32 -12.01 -2.71
CA LEU A 178 -12.24 -13.00 -2.69
C LEU A 178 -12.66 -14.33 -3.31
N TYR A 179 -13.91 -14.77 -3.09
CA TYR A 179 -14.43 -15.99 -3.72
C TYR A 179 -14.53 -15.87 -5.24
N GLY A 180 -15.07 -14.77 -5.77
CA GLY A 180 -15.12 -14.59 -7.22
C GLY A 180 -13.75 -14.49 -7.87
N LEU A 181 -12.72 -14.01 -7.14
CA LEU A 181 -11.33 -14.07 -7.61
C LEU A 181 -10.79 -15.51 -7.63
N ARG A 182 -11.11 -16.34 -6.63
CA ARG A 182 -10.75 -17.77 -6.63
C ARG A 182 -11.46 -18.53 -7.74
N ASP A 183 -12.74 -18.26 -7.99
CA ASP A 183 -13.49 -18.87 -9.10
C ASP A 183 -12.85 -18.51 -10.45
N LYS A 184 -12.43 -17.25 -10.62
CA LYS A 184 -11.67 -16.82 -11.81
C LYS A 184 -10.36 -17.59 -11.98
N VAL A 185 -9.65 -17.86 -10.89
CA VAL A 185 -8.41 -18.67 -10.90
C VAL A 185 -8.71 -20.13 -11.24
N ALA A 186 -9.71 -20.73 -10.60
CA ALA A 186 -10.14 -22.10 -10.84
C ALA A 186 -10.55 -22.32 -12.30
N GLU A 187 -11.32 -21.39 -12.87
CA GLU A 187 -11.70 -21.40 -14.29
C GLU A 187 -10.46 -21.32 -15.20
N ARG A 188 -9.49 -20.46 -14.91
CA ARG A 188 -8.23 -20.42 -15.69
C ARG A 188 -7.41 -21.70 -15.56
N ARG A 189 -7.36 -22.32 -14.37
CA ARG A 189 -6.67 -23.60 -14.12
C ARG A 189 -7.34 -24.76 -14.86
N SER A 190 -8.65 -24.75 -15.02
CA SER A 190 -9.38 -25.79 -15.79
C SER A 190 -8.98 -25.87 -17.27
N ARG A 191 -8.37 -24.79 -17.80
CA ARG A 191 -7.89 -24.69 -19.19
C ARG A 191 -6.40 -24.95 -19.36
N ILE A 192 -5.70 -25.35 -18.30
CA ILE A 192 -4.26 -25.68 -18.35
C ILE A 192 -4.06 -27.01 -19.07
N ASN A 193 -3.14 -27.03 -20.04
CA ASN A 193 -2.60 -28.26 -20.60
C ASN A 193 -1.17 -28.50 -20.08
N LEU A 194 -1.00 -29.47 -19.18
CA LEU A 194 0.30 -29.76 -18.55
C LEU A 194 1.37 -30.30 -19.52
N THR A 195 1.02 -30.65 -20.76
CA THR A 195 2.00 -30.98 -21.81
C THR A 195 2.55 -29.74 -22.53
N VAL A 196 2.02 -28.55 -22.24
CA VAL A 196 2.52 -27.26 -22.75
C VAL A 196 3.39 -26.62 -21.68
N LEU A 197 4.65 -26.32 -22.00
CA LEU A 197 5.64 -25.83 -21.04
C LEU A 197 5.20 -24.53 -20.33
N GLU A 198 4.61 -23.60 -21.08
CA GLU A 198 4.10 -22.34 -20.51
C GLU A 198 2.95 -22.59 -19.52
N ASP A 199 2.05 -23.52 -19.83
CA ASP A 199 0.95 -23.89 -18.95
C ASP A 199 1.44 -24.66 -17.72
N LEU A 200 2.51 -25.45 -17.81
CA LEU A 200 3.13 -26.07 -16.64
C LEU A 200 3.63 -25.02 -15.63
N HIS A 201 4.31 -23.97 -16.10
CA HIS A 201 4.70 -22.85 -15.26
C HIS A 201 3.49 -22.02 -14.80
N GLY A 202 2.54 -21.79 -15.70
CA GLY A 202 1.29 -21.08 -15.44
C GLY A 202 0.48 -21.71 -14.31
N GLU A 203 0.40 -23.04 -14.27
CA GLU A 203 -0.30 -23.78 -13.22
C GLU A 203 0.32 -23.57 -11.84
N GLN A 204 1.66 -23.56 -11.74
CA GLN A 204 2.33 -23.29 -10.47
C GLN A 204 2.07 -21.86 -9.98
N PHE A 205 1.99 -20.90 -10.90
CA PHE A 205 1.66 -19.52 -10.56
C PHE A 205 0.18 -19.37 -10.14
N LEU A 206 -0.75 -19.99 -10.86
CA LEU A 206 -2.17 -19.98 -10.51
C LEU A 206 -2.45 -20.69 -9.18
N LYS A 207 -1.74 -21.78 -8.89
CA LYS A 207 -1.75 -22.42 -7.57
C LYS A 207 -1.27 -21.48 -6.47
N ALA A 208 -0.19 -20.75 -6.71
CA ALA A 208 0.31 -19.76 -5.75
C ALA A 208 -0.74 -18.67 -5.48
N ILE A 209 -1.43 -18.17 -6.52
CA ILE A 209 -2.50 -17.19 -6.37
C ILE A 209 -3.65 -17.75 -5.51
N ASP A 210 -4.12 -18.97 -5.77
CA ASP A 210 -5.21 -19.57 -5.00
C ASP A 210 -4.86 -19.74 -3.52
N ILE A 211 -3.62 -20.19 -3.20
CA ILE A 211 -3.12 -20.28 -1.82
C ILE A 211 -3.17 -18.91 -1.13
N VAL A 212 -2.75 -17.85 -1.81
CA VAL A 212 -2.73 -16.50 -1.23
C VAL A 212 -4.15 -15.96 -1.05
N LEU A 213 -5.06 -16.13 -2.02
CA LEU A 213 -6.45 -15.68 -1.90
C LEU A 213 -7.17 -16.38 -0.74
N ASP A 214 -6.91 -17.67 -0.55
CA ASP A 214 -7.41 -18.43 0.59
C ASP A 214 -6.82 -17.92 1.90
N ALA A 215 -5.50 -17.72 1.98
CA ALA A 215 -4.85 -17.17 3.16
C ALA A 215 -5.33 -15.75 3.52
N VAL A 216 -5.59 -14.89 2.54
CA VAL A 216 -6.18 -13.56 2.75
C VAL A 216 -7.57 -13.69 3.35
N SER A 217 -8.41 -14.59 2.81
CA SER A 217 -9.76 -14.86 3.33
C SER A 217 -9.70 -15.30 4.78
N GLN A 218 -8.87 -16.29 5.10
CA GLN A 218 -8.66 -16.79 6.46
C GLN A 218 -8.12 -15.69 7.39
N HIS A 219 -7.22 -14.84 6.91
CA HIS A 219 -6.66 -13.75 7.68
C HIS A 219 -7.71 -12.71 8.07
N ILE A 220 -8.63 -12.37 7.16
CA ILE A 220 -9.77 -11.50 7.46
C ILE A 220 -10.69 -12.17 8.49
N THR A 221 -10.94 -13.48 8.39
CA THR A 221 -11.70 -14.24 9.40
C THR A 221 -11.02 -14.21 10.77
N ARG A 222 -9.67 -14.22 10.85
CA ARG A 222 -8.96 -14.07 12.15
C ARG A 222 -9.27 -12.71 12.79
N PHE A 223 -9.35 -11.62 12.01
CA PHE A 223 -9.76 -10.31 12.54
C PHE A 223 -11.23 -10.29 12.98
N ALA A 224 -12.12 -10.99 12.27
CA ALA A 224 -13.51 -11.13 12.70
C ALA A 224 -13.59 -11.84 14.07
N ALA A 225 -12.89 -12.96 14.22
CA ALA A 225 -12.85 -13.71 15.47
C ALA A 225 -12.27 -12.88 16.62
N LEU A 226 -11.18 -12.16 16.38
CA LEU A 226 -10.58 -11.26 17.37
C LEU A 226 -11.54 -10.13 17.78
N ALA A 227 -12.23 -9.50 16.82
CA ALA A 227 -13.20 -8.46 17.11
C ALA A 227 -14.38 -8.98 17.95
N ARG A 228 -14.88 -10.20 17.67
CA ARG A 228 -15.91 -10.86 18.50
C ARG A 228 -15.40 -11.16 19.91
N GLN A 229 -14.17 -11.65 20.05
CA GLN A 229 -13.58 -11.90 21.36
C GLN A 229 -13.50 -10.59 22.18
N MET A 230 -12.94 -9.54 21.58
CA MET A 230 -12.83 -8.24 22.23
C MET A 230 -14.20 -7.65 22.57
N ALA A 231 -15.22 -7.86 21.73
CA ALA A 231 -16.58 -7.43 22.03
C ALA A 231 -17.19 -8.15 23.25
N GLY A 232 -16.80 -9.40 23.51
CA GLY A 232 -17.22 -10.15 24.70
C GLY A 232 -16.62 -9.62 26.00
N GLU A 233 -15.48 -8.94 25.93
CA GLU A 233 -14.74 -8.36 27.06
C GLU A 233 -14.96 -6.83 27.20
N GLU A 234 -15.52 -6.18 26.19
CA GLU A 234 -15.71 -4.72 26.16
C GLU A 234 -16.91 -4.28 27.02
N SER A 235 -16.63 -3.35 27.94
CA SER A 235 -17.62 -2.80 28.88
C SER A 235 -18.40 -1.63 28.32
N ARG A 236 -17.85 -0.88 27.35
CA ARG A 236 -18.49 0.26 26.71
C ARG A 236 -19.43 -0.22 25.61
N GLU A 237 -20.74 -0.01 25.81
CA GLU A 237 -21.78 -0.44 24.87
C GLU A 237 -21.53 0.03 23.43
N SER A 238 -21.10 1.29 23.25
CA SER A 238 -20.81 1.85 21.94
C SER A 238 -19.67 1.10 21.24
N ARG A 239 -18.54 0.90 21.93
CA ARG A 239 -17.39 0.18 21.37
C ARG A 239 -17.71 -1.29 21.13
N ARG A 240 -18.48 -1.92 22.00
CA ARG A 240 -18.94 -3.30 21.80
C ARG A 240 -19.73 -3.44 20.50
N LYS A 241 -20.67 -2.53 20.23
CA LYS A 241 -21.42 -2.52 18.97
C LYS A 241 -20.50 -2.33 17.76
N GLU A 242 -19.55 -1.40 17.83
CA GLU A 242 -18.56 -1.20 16.76
C GLU A 242 -17.74 -2.46 16.48
N LEU A 243 -17.26 -3.15 17.52
CA LEU A 243 -16.49 -4.40 17.38
C LEU A 243 -17.32 -5.52 16.76
N LEU A 244 -18.60 -5.64 17.13
CA LEU A 244 -19.51 -6.59 16.49
C LEU A 244 -19.74 -6.25 15.02
N THR A 245 -19.92 -4.97 14.67
CA THR A 245 -20.04 -4.54 13.27
C THR A 245 -18.75 -4.78 12.49
N ILE A 246 -17.57 -4.57 13.09
CA ILE A 246 -16.28 -4.92 12.48
C ILE A 246 -16.23 -6.43 12.19
N ALA A 247 -16.63 -7.27 13.15
CA ALA A 247 -16.65 -8.72 12.96
C ALA A 247 -17.57 -9.14 11.81
N GLU A 248 -18.81 -8.64 11.79
CA GLU A 248 -19.79 -8.91 10.74
C GLU A 248 -19.29 -8.45 9.37
N ASN A 249 -18.71 -7.25 9.29
CA ASN A 249 -18.14 -6.73 8.05
C ASN A 249 -16.97 -7.59 7.56
N CYS A 250 -16.08 -8.02 8.46
CA CYS A 250 -14.96 -8.90 8.13
C CYS A 250 -15.45 -10.26 7.62
N GLU A 251 -16.47 -10.85 8.22
CA GLU A 251 -17.03 -12.14 7.76
C GLU A 251 -17.62 -12.06 6.36
N VAL A 252 -18.30 -10.96 6.02
CA VAL A 252 -18.80 -10.75 4.66
C VAL A 252 -17.64 -10.66 3.67
N ILE A 253 -16.70 -9.73 3.90
CA ILE A 253 -15.64 -9.42 2.93
C ILE A 253 -14.52 -10.46 2.88
N ALA A 254 -14.46 -11.38 3.86
CA ALA A 254 -13.57 -12.55 3.79
C ALA A 254 -13.87 -13.43 2.57
N HIS A 255 -15.08 -13.33 2.02
CA HIS A 255 -15.55 -14.24 0.98
C HIS A 255 -16.29 -13.51 -0.15
N GLN A 256 -17.28 -12.71 0.20
CA GLN A 256 -18.23 -12.11 -0.73
C GLN A 256 -17.82 -10.70 -1.16
N PRO A 257 -18.36 -10.19 -2.28
CA PRO A 257 -18.30 -8.76 -2.59
C PRO A 257 -18.85 -7.92 -1.43
N PRO A 258 -18.23 -6.78 -1.08
CA PRO A 258 -18.75 -5.89 -0.04
C PRO A 258 -20.12 -5.34 -0.44
N GLN A 259 -20.95 -5.05 0.56
CA GLN A 259 -22.31 -4.55 0.38
C GLN A 259 -22.53 -3.18 1.01
N THR A 260 -21.58 -2.66 1.78
CA THR A 260 -21.64 -1.33 2.42
C THR A 260 -20.36 -0.53 2.14
N PHE A 261 -20.38 0.78 2.33
CA PHE A 261 -19.20 1.65 2.22
C PHE A 261 -18.12 1.25 3.21
N TRP A 262 -18.51 0.90 4.44
CA TRP A 262 -17.56 0.42 5.45
C TRP A 262 -16.91 -0.91 5.03
N GLN A 263 -17.69 -1.88 4.54
CA GLN A 263 -17.15 -3.13 4.03
C GLN A 263 -16.20 -2.91 2.84
N ALA A 264 -16.58 -2.06 1.89
CA ALA A 264 -15.75 -1.76 0.72
C ALA A 264 -14.42 -1.09 1.12
N LEU A 265 -14.46 -0.10 2.02
CA LEU A 265 -13.26 0.56 2.53
C LEU A 265 -12.36 -0.40 3.33
N GLN A 266 -12.95 -1.24 4.19
CA GLN A 266 -12.22 -2.24 4.97
C GLN A 266 -11.55 -3.28 4.07
N LEU A 267 -12.22 -3.76 3.01
CA LEU A 267 -11.64 -4.72 2.07
C LEU A 267 -10.49 -4.08 1.25
N CYS A 268 -10.69 -2.86 0.75
CA CYS A 268 -9.62 -2.10 0.09
C CYS A 268 -8.41 -1.91 1.02
N TYR A 269 -8.64 -1.60 2.30
CA TYR A 269 -7.56 -1.48 3.28
C TYR A 269 -6.85 -2.81 3.53
N PHE A 270 -7.58 -3.93 3.68
CA PHE A 270 -6.93 -5.24 3.85
C PHE A 270 -5.99 -5.58 2.70
N ILE A 271 -6.40 -5.32 1.46
CA ILE A 271 -5.52 -5.55 0.31
C ILE A 271 -4.34 -4.58 0.31
N GLN A 272 -4.55 -3.29 0.56
CA GLN A 272 -3.47 -2.30 0.72
C GLN A 272 -2.44 -2.72 1.78
N LEU A 273 -2.92 -3.27 2.90
CA LEU A 273 -2.10 -3.75 4.01
C LEU A 273 -1.31 -5.00 3.61
N ILE A 274 -1.99 -6.02 3.09
CA ILE A 274 -1.38 -7.32 2.81
C ILE A 274 -0.36 -7.23 1.67
N LEU A 275 -0.59 -6.37 0.67
CA LEU A 275 0.41 -6.04 -0.36
C LEU A 275 1.74 -5.54 0.26
N GLN A 276 1.66 -4.83 1.38
CA GLN A 276 2.81 -4.30 2.12
C GLN A 276 3.29 -5.20 3.27
N ILE A 277 2.63 -6.35 3.46
CA ILE A 277 3.11 -7.47 4.26
C ILE A 277 3.86 -8.45 3.36
N GLU A 278 3.35 -8.76 2.16
CA GLU A 278 4.02 -9.71 1.26
C GLU A 278 5.31 -9.14 0.66
N SER A 279 5.37 -7.82 0.49
CA SER A 279 6.48 -7.08 -0.13
C SER A 279 6.73 -5.76 0.60
N ASN A 280 8.00 -5.34 0.69
CA ASN A 280 8.35 -4.01 1.21
C ASN A 280 8.49 -2.95 0.09
N GLY A 281 7.95 -3.24 -1.09
CA GLY A 281 7.73 -2.20 -2.09
C GLY A 281 6.87 -1.08 -1.50
N HIS A 282 7.20 0.16 -1.83
CA HIS A 282 6.44 1.34 -1.41
C HIS A 282 5.74 1.96 -2.62
N SER A 283 5.04 3.07 -2.45
CA SER A 283 4.18 3.64 -3.51
C SER A 283 3.09 2.64 -3.94
N VAL A 284 2.60 1.82 -3.00
CA VAL A 284 1.36 1.05 -3.20
C VAL A 284 0.22 2.05 -3.06
N SER A 285 -0.46 2.33 -4.17
CA SER A 285 -1.47 3.38 -4.25
C SER A 285 -2.87 2.82 -4.37
N PHE A 286 -3.85 3.56 -3.85
CA PHE A 286 -5.26 3.25 -4.02
C PHE A 286 -5.79 3.59 -5.41
N GLY A 287 -5.14 4.50 -6.12
CA GLY A 287 -5.66 5.05 -7.37
C GLY A 287 -6.91 5.90 -7.14
N ARG A 288 -7.90 5.79 -8.03
CA ARG A 288 -9.12 6.63 -8.06
C ARG A 288 -10.18 6.19 -7.03
N MET A 289 -9.84 6.29 -5.74
CA MET A 289 -10.70 5.85 -4.64
C MET A 289 -12.07 6.53 -4.64
N ASP A 290 -12.13 7.81 -5.01
CA ASP A 290 -13.39 8.55 -5.11
C ASP A 290 -14.32 8.04 -6.21
N GLN A 291 -13.83 7.23 -7.17
CA GLN A 291 -14.66 6.67 -8.23
C GLN A 291 -15.19 5.28 -7.85
N TYR A 292 -14.31 4.34 -7.50
CA TYR A 292 -14.72 2.95 -7.26
C TYR A 292 -15.43 2.74 -5.92
N LEU A 293 -15.25 3.63 -4.93
CA LEU A 293 -16.03 3.59 -3.68
C LEU A 293 -17.32 4.43 -3.75
N TYR A 294 -17.48 5.30 -4.75
CA TYR A 294 -18.67 6.17 -4.83
C TYR A 294 -20.00 5.41 -4.92
N PRO A 295 -20.14 4.28 -5.63
CA PRO A 295 -21.39 3.52 -5.62
C PRO A 295 -21.84 3.13 -4.21
N TYR A 296 -20.90 2.77 -3.34
CA TYR A 296 -21.16 2.40 -1.95
C TYR A 296 -21.49 3.63 -1.09
N TYR A 297 -20.71 4.70 -1.24
CA TYR A 297 -20.95 5.97 -0.54
C TYR A 297 -22.32 6.54 -0.90
N ARG A 298 -22.64 6.64 -2.20
CA ARG A 298 -23.93 7.13 -2.70
C ARG A 298 -25.10 6.32 -2.13
N ARG A 299 -25.01 4.99 -2.17
CA ARG A 299 -26.06 4.13 -1.63
C ARG A 299 -26.26 4.38 -0.14
N ASP A 300 -25.19 4.37 0.65
CA ASP A 300 -25.31 4.35 2.10
C ASP A 300 -25.54 5.75 2.69
N VAL A 301 -24.99 6.80 2.07
CA VAL A 301 -25.05 8.18 2.56
C VAL A 301 -26.15 9.01 1.91
N GLU A 302 -26.33 8.89 0.59
CA GLU A 302 -27.26 9.77 -0.15
C GLU A 302 -28.63 9.15 -0.35
N LEU A 303 -28.69 7.85 -0.67
CA LEU A 303 -29.94 7.18 -1.03
C LEU A 303 -30.63 6.56 0.19
N ASN A 304 -29.93 5.66 0.89
CA ASN A 304 -30.50 4.91 2.01
C ASN A 304 -30.31 5.62 3.36
N GLN A 305 -29.34 6.53 3.45
CA GLN A 305 -29.00 7.28 4.67
C GLN A 305 -28.75 6.37 5.89
N THR A 306 -28.23 5.16 5.64
CA THR A 306 -27.79 4.21 6.68
C THR A 306 -26.44 4.58 7.28
N LEU A 307 -25.69 5.46 6.61
CA LEU A 307 -24.42 6.01 7.09
C LEU A 307 -24.45 7.53 6.95
N ASP A 308 -24.22 8.25 8.04
CA ASP A 308 -24.08 9.71 7.96
C ASP A 308 -22.76 10.11 7.29
N ARG A 309 -22.75 11.27 6.61
CA ARG A 309 -21.54 11.80 5.95
C ARG A 309 -20.37 11.98 6.91
N GLU A 310 -20.60 12.45 8.14
CA GLU A 310 -19.54 12.64 9.13
C GLU A 310 -18.98 11.30 9.62
N HIS A 311 -19.82 10.27 9.74
CA HIS A 311 -19.34 8.90 10.00
C HIS A 311 -18.54 8.34 8.82
N ALA A 312 -18.94 8.61 7.58
CA ALA A 312 -18.13 8.25 6.41
C ALA A 312 -16.74 8.94 6.41
N ILE A 313 -16.68 10.21 6.83
CA ILE A 313 -15.41 10.92 7.03
C ILE A 313 -14.58 10.30 8.18
N GLU A 314 -15.20 9.87 9.27
CA GLU A 314 -14.49 9.19 10.37
C GLU A 314 -13.94 7.81 9.94
N LEU A 315 -14.65 7.08 9.08
CA LEU A 315 -14.15 5.85 8.45
C LEU A 315 -12.94 6.14 7.56
N LEU A 316 -12.98 7.22 6.76
CA LEU A 316 -11.83 7.66 5.98
C LEU A 316 -10.65 8.04 6.88
N HIS A 317 -10.87 8.83 7.94
CA HIS A 317 -9.82 9.15 8.92
C HIS A 317 -9.20 7.90 9.54
N SER A 318 -10.04 6.91 9.89
CA SER A 318 -9.58 5.62 10.40
C SER A 318 -8.64 4.96 9.39
N CYS A 319 -9.06 4.84 8.12
CA CYS A 319 -8.20 4.32 7.04
C CYS A 319 -6.89 5.12 6.91
N TRP A 320 -6.92 6.45 6.92
CA TRP A 320 -5.73 7.31 6.81
C TRP A 320 -4.73 7.09 7.94
N LEU A 321 -5.21 6.91 9.17
CA LEU A 321 -4.35 6.58 10.31
C LEU A 321 -3.78 5.17 10.19
N LYS A 322 -4.55 4.22 9.65
CA LYS A 322 -4.03 2.89 9.31
C LYS A 322 -2.95 2.92 8.21
N LEU A 323 -3.03 3.85 7.26
CA LEU A 323 -1.95 4.06 6.28
C LEU A 323 -0.71 4.66 6.94
N LEU A 324 -0.88 5.56 7.90
CA LEU A 324 0.21 6.13 8.67
C LEU A 324 0.90 5.06 9.55
N GLU A 325 0.15 4.07 10.06
CA GLU A 325 0.71 2.95 10.84
C GLU A 325 1.69 2.07 10.05
N VAL A 326 1.50 1.94 8.73
CA VAL A 326 2.44 1.17 7.90
C VAL A 326 3.81 1.84 7.98
N ASN A 327 4.87 1.04 8.12
CA ASN A 327 6.24 1.55 8.19
C ASN A 327 7.21 0.68 7.40
N LYS A 328 8.36 1.27 7.04
CA LYS A 328 9.43 0.59 6.30
C LYS A 328 10.79 1.13 6.74
N ILE A 329 11.66 0.20 7.13
CA ILE A 329 13.07 0.48 7.37
C ILE A 329 13.87 0.36 6.06
N ARG A 330 14.88 1.23 5.91
CA ARG A 330 15.82 1.29 4.78
C ARG A 330 17.25 1.36 5.35
N SER A 331 18.26 1.12 4.52
CA SER A 331 19.68 1.38 4.86
C SER A 331 19.90 2.86 5.22
N GLY A 332 20.99 3.17 5.92
CA GLY A 332 21.33 4.55 6.28
C GLY A 332 21.54 5.44 5.05
N SER A 333 22.16 4.91 3.99
CA SER A 333 22.36 5.60 2.71
C SER A 333 21.05 5.88 1.97
N HIS A 334 20.17 4.88 1.86
CA HIS A 334 18.91 5.05 1.15
C HIS A 334 17.92 5.93 1.93
N SER A 335 17.95 5.88 3.26
CA SER A 335 17.10 6.74 4.11
C SER A 335 17.34 8.23 3.88
N LYS A 336 18.57 8.65 3.53
CA LYS A 336 18.87 10.05 3.18
C LYS A 336 18.16 10.51 1.91
N ALA A 337 17.93 9.60 0.96
CA ALA A 337 17.15 9.87 -0.26
C ALA A 337 15.64 9.69 -0.06
N SER A 338 15.21 9.22 1.11
CA SER A 338 13.81 8.99 1.49
C SER A 338 13.55 9.54 2.89
N ALA A 339 13.89 10.82 3.09
CA ALA A 339 13.75 11.50 4.39
C ALA A 339 12.29 11.50 4.87
N GLY A 340 12.08 11.29 6.18
CA GLY A 340 10.76 11.26 6.79
C GLY A 340 10.09 9.87 6.82
N SER A 341 10.81 8.81 6.48
CA SER A 341 10.29 7.42 6.41
C SER A 341 8.98 7.26 5.61
N PRO A 342 8.88 7.82 4.39
CA PRO A 342 7.65 7.79 3.61
C PRO A 342 7.36 6.42 2.99
N LEU A 343 6.07 6.19 2.75
CA LEU A 343 5.54 5.06 1.99
C LEU A 343 4.81 5.46 0.71
N TYR A 344 4.49 6.76 0.57
CA TYR A 344 3.91 7.32 -0.65
C TYR A 344 2.60 6.64 -1.09
N GLN A 345 1.71 6.29 -0.15
CA GLN A 345 0.46 5.61 -0.49
C GLN A 345 -0.53 6.62 -1.07
N ASN A 346 -0.59 6.70 -2.41
CA ASN A 346 -1.35 7.75 -3.10
C ASN A 346 -2.85 7.43 -3.15
N VAL A 347 -3.67 8.46 -2.93
CA VAL A 347 -5.10 8.47 -3.25
C VAL A 347 -5.33 9.56 -4.30
N THR A 348 -5.88 9.19 -5.44
CA THR A 348 -6.24 10.12 -6.51
C THR A 348 -7.74 10.42 -6.47
N ILE A 349 -8.10 11.70 -6.61
CA ILE A 349 -9.49 12.17 -6.73
C ILE A 349 -9.68 13.13 -7.91
N GLY A 350 -10.92 13.32 -8.35
CA GLY A 350 -11.27 14.24 -9.43
C GLY A 350 -10.95 13.68 -10.82
N GLY A 351 -10.52 14.54 -11.74
CA GLY A 351 -10.25 14.20 -13.14
C GLY A 351 -11.53 13.99 -13.95
N GLN A 352 -11.38 13.30 -15.09
CA GLN A 352 -12.47 13.01 -16.01
C GLN A 352 -12.84 11.53 -16.03
N LYS A 353 -14.03 11.23 -16.56
CA LYS A 353 -14.47 9.87 -16.93
C LYS A 353 -15.18 9.91 -18.27
N LEU A 354 -15.17 8.80 -19.00
CA LEU A 354 -15.95 8.67 -20.22
C LEU A 354 -17.35 8.15 -19.90
N ILE A 355 -18.39 8.88 -20.29
CA ILE A 355 -19.77 8.40 -20.31
C ILE A 355 -20.21 8.34 -21.78
N ASN A 356 -20.50 7.14 -22.27
CA ASN A 356 -20.84 6.91 -23.68
C ASN A 356 -19.78 7.48 -24.65
N GLY A 357 -18.49 7.34 -24.29
CA GLY A 357 -17.36 7.86 -25.05
C GLY A 357 -17.13 9.37 -24.93
N GLN A 358 -17.95 10.10 -24.18
CA GLN A 358 -17.81 11.54 -23.97
C GLN A 358 -17.12 11.85 -22.63
N PRO A 359 -16.07 12.70 -22.62
CA PRO A 359 -15.46 13.17 -21.38
C PRO A 359 -16.45 13.96 -20.54
N MET A 360 -16.51 13.62 -19.26
CA MET A 360 -17.27 14.35 -18.25
C MET A 360 -16.43 14.49 -16.99
N ASP A 361 -16.67 15.56 -16.24
CA ASP A 361 -16.10 15.73 -14.90
C ASP A 361 -16.45 14.51 -14.02
N ALA A 362 -15.44 13.97 -13.35
CA ALA A 362 -15.58 12.81 -12.47
C ALA A 362 -15.68 13.22 -10.98
N VAL A 363 -15.51 14.50 -10.65
CA VAL A 363 -15.73 15.00 -9.28
C VAL A 363 -17.14 14.64 -8.81
N ASN A 364 -17.24 14.06 -7.62
CA ASN A 364 -18.48 13.63 -7.01
C ASN A 364 -18.47 13.91 -5.49
N PRO A 365 -19.59 13.70 -4.76
CA PRO A 365 -19.64 13.95 -3.32
C PRO A 365 -18.60 13.21 -2.47
N LEU A 366 -18.16 12.01 -2.88
CA LEU A 366 -17.07 11.30 -2.21
C LEU A 366 -15.71 11.98 -2.49
N SER A 367 -15.50 12.60 -3.65
CA SER A 367 -14.31 13.42 -3.91
C SER A 367 -14.17 14.56 -2.89
N TYR A 368 -15.29 15.25 -2.58
CA TYR A 368 -15.31 16.29 -1.53
C TYR A 368 -15.10 15.71 -0.13
N ALA A 369 -15.72 14.57 0.20
CA ALA A 369 -15.54 13.92 1.50
C ALA A 369 -14.09 13.47 1.74
N ILE A 370 -13.43 12.90 0.72
CA ILE A 370 -12.01 12.53 0.78
C ILE A 370 -11.13 13.77 0.95
N LEU A 371 -11.34 14.81 0.15
CA LEU A 371 -10.60 16.07 0.26
C LEU A 371 -10.73 16.69 1.65
N GLU A 372 -11.95 16.80 2.16
CA GLU A 372 -12.24 17.34 3.49
C GLU A 372 -11.62 16.49 4.60
N SER A 373 -11.72 15.16 4.52
CA SER A 373 -11.12 14.25 5.51
C SER A 373 -9.60 14.42 5.62
N CYS A 374 -8.91 14.64 4.48
CA CYS A 374 -7.48 14.90 4.48
C CYS A 374 -7.15 16.26 5.08
N GLY A 375 -7.92 17.30 4.75
CA GLY A 375 -7.73 18.65 5.30
C GLY A 375 -7.99 18.77 6.81
N ARG A 376 -8.96 17.99 7.33
CA ARG A 376 -9.18 17.85 8.78
C ARG A 376 -8.03 17.11 9.46
N LEU A 377 -7.59 15.98 8.88
CA LEU A 377 -6.60 15.12 9.51
C LEU A 377 -5.17 15.67 9.43
N ARG A 378 -4.79 16.34 8.33
CA ARG A 378 -3.43 16.90 8.10
C ARG A 378 -2.32 15.88 8.40
N SER A 379 -2.46 14.69 7.82
CA SER A 379 -1.51 13.58 7.94
C SER A 379 -0.60 13.52 6.70
N THR A 380 0.52 12.80 6.80
CA THR A 380 1.40 12.51 5.65
C THR A 380 0.87 11.38 4.77
N GLN A 381 -0.11 10.61 5.26
CA GLN A 381 -0.78 9.54 4.53
C GLN A 381 -2.31 9.75 4.61
N PRO A 382 -3.06 9.54 3.51
CA PRO A 382 -2.57 9.21 2.17
C PRO A 382 -1.80 10.37 1.53
N ASN A 383 -1.03 10.11 0.49
CA ASN A 383 -0.54 11.16 -0.38
C ASN A 383 -1.67 11.56 -1.35
N LEU A 384 -2.32 12.71 -1.11
CA LEU A 384 -3.52 13.09 -1.85
C LEU A 384 -3.17 13.83 -3.15
N SER A 385 -3.61 13.29 -4.28
CA SER A 385 -3.50 13.92 -5.61
C SER A 385 -4.88 14.24 -6.19
N VAL A 386 -5.02 15.44 -6.74
CA VAL A 386 -6.18 15.87 -7.53
C VAL A 386 -5.80 15.85 -9.01
N ARG A 387 -6.64 15.22 -9.83
CA ARG A 387 -6.55 15.31 -11.29
C ARG A 387 -7.27 16.57 -11.76
N TYR A 388 -6.50 17.59 -12.13
CA TYR A 388 -6.99 18.81 -12.75
C TYR A 388 -7.40 18.54 -14.20
N HIS A 389 -8.51 19.14 -14.63
CA HIS A 389 -8.88 19.28 -16.04
C HIS A 389 -9.60 20.62 -16.25
N ALA A 390 -9.64 21.11 -17.48
CA ALA A 390 -10.20 22.42 -17.81
C ALA A 390 -11.69 22.56 -17.47
N GLY A 391 -12.44 21.45 -17.44
CA GLY A 391 -13.86 21.41 -17.09
C GLY A 391 -14.14 21.33 -15.58
N MET A 392 -13.11 21.27 -14.73
CA MET A 392 -13.28 21.16 -13.29
C MET A 392 -13.92 22.44 -12.73
N SER A 393 -14.94 22.29 -11.88
CA SER A 393 -15.62 23.46 -11.32
C SER A 393 -14.70 24.33 -10.46
N ASN A 394 -14.88 25.65 -10.53
CA ASN A 394 -14.22 26.61 -9.63
C ASN A 394 -14.51 26.31 -8.16
N ASP A 395 -15.68 25.72 -7.87
CA ASP A 395 -16.08 25.32 -6.53
C ASP A 395 -15.14 24.26 -5.93
N PHE A 396 -14.87 23.18 -6.69
CA PHE A 396 -13.98 22.12 -6.24
C PHE A 396 -12.52 22.59 -6.20
N LEU A 397 -12.12 23.43 -7.16
CA LEU A 397 -10.77 24.02 -7.16
C LEU A 397 -10.55 24.92 -5.93
N ASP A 398 -11.52 25.75 -5.56
CA ASP A 398 -11.46 26.55 -4.33
C ASP A 398 -11.43 25.67 -3.08
N ALA A 399 -12.23 24.60 -3.04
CA ALA A 399 -12.17 23.61 -1.96
C ALA A 399 -10.77 22.97 -1.82
N CYS A 400 -10.09 22.71 -2.93
CA CYS A 400 -8.70 22.24 -2.91
C CYS A 400 -7.77 23.30 -2.31
N VAL A 401 -7.94 24.58 -2.67
CA VAL A 401 -7.17 25.70 -2.10
C VAL A 401 -7.42 25.86 -0.60
N GLN A 402 -8.66 25.66 -0.12
CA GLN A 402 -8.97 25.64 1.31
C GLN A 402 -8.13 24.58 2.05
N VAL A 403 -7.96 23.38 1.47
CA VAL A 403 -7.13 22.31 2.05
C VAL A 403 -5.63 22.61 1.97
N ILE A 404 -5.14 23.18 0.86
CA ILE A 404 -3.73 23.61 0.73
C ILE A 404 -3.36 24.58 1.86
N ARG A 405 -4.27 25.51 2.20
CA ARG A 405 -4.09 26.50 3.27
C ARG A 405 -3.97 25.88 4.67
N CYS A 406 -4.30 24.60 4.85
CA CYS A 406 -4.05 23.88 6.09
C CYS A 406 -2.55 23.60 6.34
N GLY A 407 -1.67 23.82 5.37
CA GLY A 407 -0.21 23.89 5.59
C GLY A 407 0.50 22.55 5.69
N PHE A 408 -0.06 21.47 5.13
CA PHE A 408 0.53 20.13 5.14
C PHE A 408 0.95 19.62 3.75
N GLY A 409 0.90 20.48 2.71
CA GLY A 409 1.46 20.21 1.39
C GLY A 409 0.56 19.44 0.41
N MET A 410 -0.73 19.27 0.71
CA MET A 410 -1.70 18.54 -0.12
C MET A 410 -2.99 19.36 -0.35
N PRO A 411 -3.81 19.01 -1.36
CA PRO A 411 -3.53 18.06 -2.43
C PRO A 411 -2.42 18.52 -3.40
N ALA A 412 -1.70 17.57 -3.97
CA ALA A 412 -0.90 17.78 -5.18
C ALA A 412 -1.80 17.76 -6.43
N PHE A 413 -1.31 18.27 -7.56
CA PHE A 413 -2.07 18.28 -8.82
C PHE A 413 -1.35 17.52 -9.93
N ASN A 414 -2.09 16.62 -10.58
CA ASN A 414 -1.76 16.08 -11.89
C ASN A 414 -2.66 16.74 -12.94
N ASN A 415 -2.19 16.84 -14.18
CA ASN A 415 -2.89 17.58 -15.23
C ASN A 415 -3.40 16.64 -16.34
N ASP A 416 -4.72 16.46 -16.43
CA ASP A 416 -5.37 15.63 -17.45
C ASP A 416 -5.05 16.13 -18.87
N GLU A 417 -4.88 17.45 -19.05
CA GLU A 417 -4.66 18.11 -20.35
C GLU A 417 -3.33 17.71 -21.02
N ILE A 418 -2.39 17.13 -20.25
CA ILE A 418 -1.13 16.59 -20.77
C ILE A 418 -1.05 15.07 -20.62
N VAL A 419 -1.50 14.52 -19.50
CA VAL A 419 -1.35 13.08 -19.23
C VAL A 419 -2.19 12.26 -20.19
N ILE A 420 -3.46 12.62 -20.39
CA ILE A 420 -4.37 11.83 -21.24
C ILE A 420 -3.88 11.80 -22.70
N PRO A 421 -3.57 12.95 -23.35
CA PRO A 421 -3.07 12.93 -24.73
C PRO A 421 -1.78 12.15 -24.89
N GLU A 422 -0.81 12.29 -23.97
CA GLU A 422 0.47 11.59 -24.07
C GLU A 422 0.33 10.09 -23.75
N PHE A 423 -0.59 9.69 -22.88
CA PHE A 423 -0.91 8.26 -22.68
C PHE A 423 -1.49 7.64 -23.95
N ILE A 424 -2.45 8.32 -24.61
CA ILE A 424 -3.03 7.84 -25.87
C ILE A 424 -1.95 7.73 -26.94
N LYS A 425 -1.05 8.71 -27.03
CA LYS A 425 0.09 8.70 -27.96
C LYS A 425 1.08 7.57 -27.70
N LEU A 426 1.24 7.15 -26.45
CA LEU A 426 2.03 5.96 -26.07
C LEU A 426 1.31 4.63 -26.39
N GLY A 427 0.07 4.67 -26.87
CA GLY A 427 -0.73 3.50 -27.23
C GLY A 427 -1.66 3.01 -26.12
N ILE A 428 -1.90 3.79 -25.07
CA ILE A 428 -2.91 3.47 -24.07
C ILE A 428 -4.30 3.76 -24.66
N GLU A 429 -5.19 2.78 -24.56
CA GLU A 429 -6.57 2.93 -25.03
C GLU A 429 -7.24 4.14 -24.36
N PRO A 430 -8.05 4.94 -25.09
CA PRO A 430 -8.68 6.14 -24.53
C PRO A 430 -9.44 5.86 -23.23
N GLN A 431 -10.18 4.76 -23.14
CA GLN A 431 -10.92 4.39 -21.92
C GLN A 431 -10.01 4.24 -20.70
N ASP A 432 -8.79 3.73 -20.89
CA ASP A 432 -7.81 3.52 -19.84
C ASP A 432 -7.00 4.79 -19.54
N ALA A 433 -6.69 5.57 -20.58
CA ALA A 433 -6.03 6.87 -20.42
C ALA A 433 -6.89 7.84 -19.59
N TYR A 434 -8.20 7.90 -19.82
CA TYR A 434 -9.10 8.71 -19.00
C TYR A 434 -9.24 8.21 -17.56
N ASP A 435 -8.88 6.95 -17.28
CA ASP A 435 -8.93 6.34 -15.96
C ASP A 435 -7.59 6.27 -15.22
N TYR A 436 -6.57 7.01 -15.69
CA TYR A 436 -5.28 7.05 -15.02
C TYR A 436 -5.38 7.55 -13.56
N ALA A 437 -4.41 7.17 -12.74
CA ALA A 437 -4.23 7.69 -11.40
C ALA A 437 -2.78 8.09 -11.15
N ALA A 438 -2.56 8.92 -10.14
CA ALA A 438 -1.24 9.14 -9.58
C ALA A 438 -0.81 7.92 -8.75
N ILE A 439 0.44 7.53 -8.90
CA ILE A 439 1.09 6.45 -8.15
C ILE A 439 2.19 7.10 -7.32
N GLY A 440 2.42 6.65 -6.08
CA GLY A 440 3.53 7.17 -5.27
C GLY A 440 3.52 8.69 -5.08
N CYS A 441 4.41 9.35 -5.81
CA CYS A 441 4.60 10.81 -5.79
C CYS A 441 3.78 11.50 -6.88
N ILE A 442 4.33 11.62 -8.08
CA ILE A 442 3.76 12.41 -9.20
C ILE A 442 3.54 11.58 -10.47
N GLU A 443 4.15 10.40 -10.52
CA GLU A 443 4.06 9.48 -11.63
C GLU A 443 2.62 9.02 -11.84
N THR A 444 2.27 8.76 -13.10
CA THR A 444 0.91 8.37 -13.49
C THR A 444 0.91 7.00 -14.13
N ALA A 445 -0.15 6.23 -13.89
CA ALA A 445 -0.37 4.93 -14.49
C ALA A 445 -1.85 4.60 -14.55
N VAL A 446 -2.22 3.57 -15.31
CA VAL A 446 -3.58 3.02 -15.32
C VAL A 446 -3.71 1.99 -14.19
N GLY A 447 -4.51 2.32 -13.17
CA GLY A 447 -4.71 1.44 -12.01
C GLY A 447 -5.24 0.07 -12.42
N GLY A 448 -4.65 -0.99 -11.85
CA GLY A 448 -5.04 -2.38 -12.13
C GLY A 448 -4.65 -2.93 -13.50
N LYS A 449 -4.01 -2.13 -14.35
CA LYS A 449 -3.61 -2.50 -15.72
C LYS A 449 -2.16 -2.14 -16.08
N TRP A 450 -1.42 -1.53 -15.15
CA TRP A 450 -0.01 -1.19 -15.33
C TRP A 450 0.90 -2.16 -14.58
N GLY A 451 2.12 -2.35 -15.10
CA GLY A 451 3.18 -3.06 -14.38
C GLY A 451 3.71 -2.29 -13.16
N TYR A 452 4.83 -2.74 -12.60
CA TYR A 452 5.50 -1.99 -11.54
C TYR A 452 6.22 -0.75 -12.08
N ARG A 453 6.48 0.23 -11.20
CA ARG A 453 7.43 1.33 -11.43
C ARG A 453 7.21 2.08 -12.76
N CYS A 454 6.08 2.79 -12.87
CA CYS A 454 5.94 3.83 -13.90
C CYS A 454 6.97 4.96 -13.75
N THR A 455 7.58 5.09 -12.56
CA THR A 455 8.88 5.73 -12.33
C THR A 455 9.64 4.98 -11.21
N GLY A 456 10.77 5.53 -10.73
CA GLY A 456 11.47 5.00 -9.56
C GLY A 456 12.40 3.83 -9.89
N MET A 457 12.96 3.85 -11.10
CA MET A 457 13.99 2.91 -11.56
C MET A 457 15.37 3.35 -11.02
N SER A 458 16.38 3.48 -11.90
CA SER A 458 17.69 4.03 -11.54
C SER A 458 17.69 5.56 -11.50
N PHE A 459 18.56 6.12 -10.66
CA PHE A 459 18.84 7.56 -10.59
C PHE A 459 20.20 7.84 -11.22
N ILE A 460 20.25 8.79 -12.16
CA ILE A 460 21.49 9.27 -12.78
C ILE A 460 21.79 10.68 -12.26
N ASN A 461 23.00 10.91 -11.77
CA ASN A 461 23.42 12.24 -11.34
C ASN A 461 23.94 13.04 -12.54
N PHE A 462 23.04 13.81 -13.18
CA PHE A 462 23.38 14.62 -14.36
C PHE A 462 24.49 15.64 -14.11
N ALA A 463 24.58 16.21 -12.90
CA ALA A 463 25.65 17.16 -12.57
C ALA A 463 27.03 16.49 -12.59
N ARG A 464 27.14 15.25 -12.09
CA ARG A 464 28.40 14.50 -12.15
C ARG A 464 28.77 14.07 -13.57
N VAL A 465 27.78 13.68 -14.36
CA VAL A 465 27.98 13.38 -15.80
C VAL A 465 28.46 14.62 -16.55
N MET A 466 27.86 15.78 -16.27
CA MET A 466 28.28 17.06 -16.85
C MET A 466 29.73 17.41 -16.49
N LEU A 467 30.14 17.23 -15.23
CA LEU A 467 31.52 17.50 -14.81
C LEU A 467 32.52 16.59 -15.54
N ALA A 468 32.23 15.29 -15.64
CA ALA A 468 33.07 14.35 -16.41
C ALA A 468 33.16 14.75 -17.89
N ALA A 469 32.05 15.18 -18.49
CA ALA A 469 32.02 15.63 -19.88
C ALA A 469 32.90 16.87 -20.15
N LEU A 470 33.19 17.68 -19.12
CA LEU A 470 34.02 18.87 -19.22
C LEU A 470 35.50 18.63 -18.91
N GLU A 471 35.88 17.50 -18.30
CA GLU A 471 37.22 17.24 -17.77
C GLU A 471 37.80 15.87 -18.23
N GLY A 472 37.44 15.42 -19.44
CA GLY A 472 38.08 14.25 -20.06
C GLY A 472 37.53 12.87 -19.66
N GLY A 473 36.29 12.82 -19.15
CA GLY A 473 35.65 11.60 -18.66
C GLY A 473 35.82 11.42 -17.16
#